data_AF-A0A669CH91-F1
#
_entry.id   AF-A0A669CH91-F1
#
_cell.length_a   1.000
_cell.length_b   1.000
_cell.length_c   1.000
_cell.angle_alpha   90.00
_cell.angle_beta   90.00
_cell.angle_gamma   90.00
#
_symmetry.space_group_name_H-M   'P 1'
#
loop_
_entity.id
_entity.type
_entity.pdbx_description
1 polymer ?
#
loop_
_entity_poly.entity_id
_entity_poly.type
_entity_poly.pdbx_seq_one_letter_code
_entity_poly.pdbx_strand_id
1 'polypeptide(L)'
;MKSCVVIFFLVSLISSDTAAPPPGIKVRITEKVKDLGLMYLKGLVNREFLIENEDFLIKSVTLTKLQIDPAQVDFRFQDKIGLQFEIRDLNFALQLQREKNVQFFKKFKIDKGTTIFTGEGVRAMILVRMNQNPKGHLNVEIGKEDCKINADSIRTKSTGFVGKVLDKFKSLTKHFFKKKICPALQPMINDKLKDLSTMRTVHEGRQLDLDYSLSSDIAVTSRSLDMSFKGLMSVRGQAVDTDSIRPGKEPVFTETNKMIYVGISEFFFNGAAMAIYKSGPFEVNVPKLEGLKSVVNLLLGAVGIQPGPWTAELTEAPIIQISKAGLSATVNFKAQPKAKQKGFLMTCKVDMNVEFKERHLTMKFKLPK
;
A
#
# COMPACT_ATOMS: atom_id res chain seq x y z
N MET A 1 -58.69 -10.70 -2.14
CA MET A 1 -57.35 -11.28 -2.38
C MET A 1 -56.43 -10.40 -3.24
N LYS A 2 -56.52 -9.06 -3.18
CA LYS A 2 -55.65 -8.15 -3.97
C LYS A 2 -54.75 -7.23 -3.11
N SER A 3 -54.78 -7.38 -1.78
CA SER A 3 -54.05 -6.50 -0.85
C SER A 3 -52.68 -7.07 -0.41
N CYS A 4 -52.53 -8.41 -0.30
CA CYS A 4 -51.28 -8.99 0.19
C CYS A 4 -50.13 -9.01 -0.83
N VAL A 5 -50.43 -8.95 -2.14
CA VAL A 5 -49.40 -9.02 -3.20
C VAL A 5 -48.61 -7.70 -3.28
N VAL A 6 -49.26 -6.56 -3.03
CA VAL A 6 -48.62 -5.24 -3.07
C VAL A 6 -47.67 -5.05 -1.88
N ILE A 7 -48.00 -5.61 -0.72
CA ILE A 7 -47.13 -5.59 0.48
C ILE A 7 -45.86 -6.42 0.26
N PHE A 8 -45.96 -7.58 -0.42
CA PHE A 8 -44.79 -8.41 -0.74
C PHE A 8 -43.80 -7.70 -1.69
N PHE A 9 -44.31 -6.91 -2.65
CA PHE A 9 -43.47 -6.10 -3.55
C PHE A 9 -42.86 -4.88 -2.86
N LEU A 10 -43.54 -4.28 -1.88
CA LEU A 10 -42.98 -3.15 -1.11
C LEU A 10 -41.90 -3.61 -0.12
N VAL A 11 -42.02 -4.82 0.45
CA VAL A 11 -41.00 -5.40 1.34
C VAL A 11 -39.75 -5.84 0.55
N SER A 12 -39.87 -6.24 -0.72
CA SER A 12 -38.70 -6.59 -1.56
C SER A 12 -37.89 -5.38 -2.05
N LEU A 13 -38.45 -4.16 -1.96
CA LEU A 13 -37.76 -2.91 -2.30
C LEU A 13 -36.98 -2.33 -1.12
N ILE A 14 -37.21 -2.84 0.09
CA ILE A 14 -36.35 -2.60 1.25
C ILE A 14 -35.28 -3.70 1.24
N SER A 15 -34.47 -3.72 0.19
CA SER A 15 -33.12 -4.23 0.36
C SER A 15 -32.48 -3.26 1.34
N SER A 16 -32.22 -3.70 2.57
CA SER A 16 -31.34 -2.97 3.46
C SER A 16 -30.00 -2.88 2.76
N ASP A 17 -29.79 -1.85 1.96
CA ASP A 17 -28.46 -1.41 1.54
C ASP A 17 -27.80 -0.93 2.84
N THR A 18 -27.28 -1.88 3.62
CA THR A 18 -26.28 -1.57 4.62
C THR A 18 -25.13 -0.97 3.84
N ALA A 19 -25.03 0.36 3.90
CA ALA A 19 -23.94 1.09 3.27
C ALA A 19 -22.63 0.41 3.67
N ALA A 20 -21.77 0.13 2.69
CA ALA A 20 -20.52 -0.56 2.93
C ALA A 20 -19.77 0.13 4.09
N PRO A 21 -19.19 -0.65 5.02
CA PRO A 21 -18.53 -0.08 6.18
C PRO A 21 -17.41 0.86 5.73
N PRO A 22 -17.17 1.98 6.46
CA PRO A 22 -16.10 2.90 6.13
C PRO A 22 -14.75 2.19 6.20
N PRO A 23 -13.75 2.61 5.41
CA PRO A 23 -12.43 2.00 5.48
C PRO A 23 -11.82 2.20 6.88
N GLY A 24 -11.20 1.14 7.41
CA GLY A 24 -10.43 1.19 8.65
C GLY A 24 -9.19 2.06 8.50
N ILE A 25 -8.51 1.96 7.35
CA ILE A 25 -7.29 2.71 7.06
C ILE A 25 -7.41 3.32 5.67
N LYS A 26 -7.11 4.61 5.55
CA LYS A 26 -7.01 5.31 4.26
C LYS A 26 -5.58 5.82 4.08
N VAL A 27 -4.99 5.59 2.93
CA VAL A 27 -3.66 6.08 2.56
C VAL A 27 -3.78 7.01 1.37
N ARG A 28 -3.21 8.20 1.48
CA ARG A 28 -3.14 9.17 0.38
C ARG A 28 -1.69 9.38 -0.04
N ILE A 29 -1.44 9.29 -1.33
CA ILE A 29 -0.16 9.62 -1.98
C ILE A 29 -0.32 10.95 -2.71
N THR A 30 0.69 11.83 -2.60
CA THR A 30 0.74 13.13 -3.28
C THR A 30 1.85 13.19 -4.31
N GLU A 31 1.90 14.28 -5.07
CA GLU A 31 2.91 14.54 -6.11
C GLU A 31 4.35 14.50 -5.61
N LYS A 32 4.56 14.67 -4.29
CA LYS A 32 5.89 14.59 -3.71
C LYS A 32 6.54 13.20 -3.84
N VAL A 33 5.78 12.17 -4.23
CA VAL A 33 6.32 10.83 -4.55
C VAL A 33 7.06 10.76 -5.89
N LYS A 34 7.06 11.84 -6.69
CA LYS A 34 7.67 11.89 -8.04
C LYS A 34 9.05 11.24 -8.10
N ASP A 35 9.93 11.57 -7.16
CA ASP A 35 11.32 11.10 -7.16
C ASP A 35 11.44 9.59 -6.93
N LEU A 36 10.50 9.00 -6.17
CA LEU A 36 10.41 7.55 -6.00
C LEU A 36 10.08 6.87 -7.34
N GLY A 37 9.17 7.45 -8.13
CA GLY A 37 8.86 6.91 -9.47
C GLY A 37 10.08 6.90 -10.39
N LEU A 38 10.89 7.96 -10.36
CA LEU A 38 12.11 8.07 -11.16
C LEU A 38 13.19 7.03 -10.78
N MET A 39 13.16 6.52 -9.55
CA MET A 39 14.11 5.50 -9.10
C MET A 39 13.90 4.16 -9.83
N TYR A 40 12.65 3.80 -10.14
CA TYR A 40 12.34 2.56 -10.87
C TYR A 40 12.87 2.60 -12.31
N LEU A 41 12.79 3.77 -12.96
CA LEU A 41 13.38 3.97 -14.28
C LEU A 41 14.90 3.80 -14.26
N LYS A 42 15.59 4.37 -13.26
CA LYS A 42 17.03 4.21 -13.08
C LYS A 42 17.43 2.75 -12.82
N GLY A 43 16.58 1.96 -12.17
CA GLY A 43 16.79 0.53 -11.94
C GLY A 43 16.78 -0.35 -13.19
N LEU A 44 16.45 0.20 -14.36
CA LEU A 44 16.55 -0.49 -15.65
C LEU A 44 17.94 -0.39 -16.30
N VAL A 45 18.81 0.49 -15.80
CA VAL A 45 20.17 0.64 -16.32
C VAL A 45 20.94 -0.67 -16.08
N ASN A 46 21.76 -1.04 -17.07
CA ASN A 46 22.52 -2.28 -17.18
C ASN A 46 21.67 -3.56 -17.33
N ARG A 47 20.35 -3.45 -17.51
CA ARG A 47 19.54 -4.59 -17.94
C ARG A 47 19.68 -4.82 -19.44
N GLU A 48 19.86 -6.09 -19.81
CA GLU A 48 19.87 -6.56 -21.19
C GLU A 48 18.48 -7.03 -21.59
N PHE A 49 18.04 -6.64 -22.79
CA PHE A 49 16.76 -6.99 -23.36
C PHE A 49 16.97 -7.66 -24.71
N LEU A 50 16.42 -8.87 -24.88
CA LEU A 50 16.44 -9.56 -26.16
C LEU A 50 15.48 -8.89 -27.14
N ILE A 51 15.92 -8.72 -28.39
CA ILE A 51 15.10 -8.16 -29.46
C ILE A 51 14.79 -9.28 -30.46
N GLU A 52 13.51 -9.59 -30.59
CA GLU A 52 13.00 -10.44 -31.66
C GLU A 52 12.55 -9.52 -32.80
N ASN A 53 13.50 -9.10 -33.63
CA ASN A 53 13.17 -8.28 -34.79
C ASN A 53 14.10 -8.61 -35.97
N GLU A 54 13.51 -9.19 -37.02
CA GLU A 54 14.21 -9.59 -38.24
C GLU A 54 14.78 -8.38 -39.03
N ASP A 55 14.17 -7.20 -38.88
CA ASP A 55 14.52 -6.00 -39.67
C ASP A 55 15.84 -5.34 -39.24
N PHE A 56 16.31 -5.61 -38.02
CA PHE A 56 17.38 -4.83 -37.39
C PHE A 56 18.70 -5.57 -37.18
N LEU A 57 18.77 -6.90 -37.37
CA LEU A 57 19.99 -7.69 -37.12
C LEU A 57 20.59 -7.45 -35.71
N ILE A 58 19.72 -7.14 -34.74
CA ILE A 58 20.08 -6.88 -33.34
C ILE A 58 19.58 -8.07 -32.53
N LYS A 59 20.49 -8.69 -31.77
CA LYS A 59 20.15 -9.78 -30.85
C LYS A 59 19.66 -9.24 -29.51
N SER A 60 20.38 -8.27 -28.97
CA SER A 60 20.07 -7.69 -27.66
C SER A 60 20.41 -6.21 -27.59
N VAL A 61 19.74 -5.55 -26.65
CA VAL A 61 19.91 -4.13 -26.34
C VAL A 61 20.08 -3.97 -24.84
N THR A 62 21.14 -3.29 -24.44
CA THR A 62 21.40 -2.95 -23.04
C THR A 62 21.28 -1.45 -22.85
N LEU A 63 20.47 -1.01 -21.88
CA LEU A 63 20.39 0.39 -21.48
C LEU A 63 21.59 0.70 -20.56
N THR A 64 22.68 1.25 -21.09
CA THR A 64 23.93 1.46 -20.32
C THR A 64 23.95 2.79 -19.57
N LYS A 65 23.12 3.75 -19.99
CA LYS A 65 23.01 5.05 -19.33
C LYS A 65 21.58 5.55 -19.38
N LEU A 66 21.08 6.09 -18.26
CA LEU A 66 19.83 6.82 -18.18
C LEU A 66 20.01 8.02 -17.25
N GLN A 67 19.82 9.21 -17.78
CA GLN A 67 19.92 10.48 -17.07
C GLN A 67 18.60 11.23 -17.21
N ILE A 68 18.02 11.55 -16.06
CA ILE A 68 16.76 12.28 -15.91
C ILE A 68 17.03 13.36 -14.88
N ASP A 69 16.84 14.61 -15.26
CA ASP A 69 16.78 15.74 -14.32
C ASP A 69 15.37 15.80 -13.71
N PRO A 70 15.21 15.61 -12.38
CA PRO A 70 13.90 15.72 -11.72
C PRO A 70 13.19 17.06 -11.95
N ALA A 71 13.92 18.16 -12.21
CA ALA A 71 13.34 19.46 -12.55
C ALA A 71 12.69 19.49 -13.94
N GLN A 72 13.10 18.57 -14.83
CA GLN A 72 12.53 18.39 -16.16
C GLN A 72 11.44 17.33 -16.21
N VAL A 73 10.97 16.86 -15.05
CA VAL A 73 9.85 15.92 -14.93
C VAL A 73 8.62 16.63 -14.38
N ASP A 74 7.59 16.65 -15.20
CA ASP A 74 6.24 17.03 -14.83
C ASP A 74 5.47 15.78 -14.39
N PHE A 75 5.01 15.79 -13.14
CA PHE A 75 4.25 14.69 -12.55
C PHE A 75 2.84 15.17 -12.28
N ARG A 76 1.85 14.41 -12.78
CA ARG A 76 0.44 14.78 -12.64
C ARG A 76 -0.40 13.56 -12.34
N PHE A 77 -1.43 13.76 -11.54
CA PHE A 77 -2.50 12.78 -11.43
C PHE A 77 -3.51 13.02 -12.54
N GLN A 78 -3.81 11.97 -13.31
CA GLN A 78 -4.91 11.97 -14.26
C GLN A 78 -6.16 11.43 -13.55
N ASP A 79 -7.16 12.29 -13.38
CA ASP A 79 -8.42 11.97 -12.70
C ASP A 79 -9.01 10.67 -13.24
N LYS A 80 -9.30 9.72 -12.33
CA LYS A 80 -9.83 8.37 -12.62
C LYS A 80 -8.97 7.48 -13.53
N ILE A 81 -7.77 7.91 -13.92
CA ILE A 81 -6.91 7.15 -14.84
C ILE A 81 -5.66 6.64 -14.13
N GLY A 82 -4.85 7.52 -13.52
CA GLY A 82 -3.56 7.11 -12.96
C GLY A 82 -2.54 8.23 -12.77
N LEU A 83 -1.27 7.85 -12.72
CA LEU A 83 -0.13 8.74 -12.51
C LEU A 83 0.60 8.95 -13.83
N GLN A 84 0.72 10.20 -14.30
CA GLN A 84 1.47 10.54 -15.50
C GLN A 84 2.81 11.18 -15.15
N PHE A 85 3.87 10.64 -15.74
CA PHE A 85 5.21 11.21 -15.74
C PHE A 85 5.52 11.72 -17.15
N GLU A 86 5.70 13.03 -17.30
CA GLU A 86 6.19 13.64 -18.54
C GLU A 86 7.61 14.15 -18.34
N ILE A 87 8.57 13.50 -19.01
CA ILE A 87 9.99 13.78 -18.95
C ILE A 87 10.35 14.62 -20.18
N ARG A 88 10.76 15.87 -19.97
CA ARG A 88 11.06 16.80 -21.08
C ARG A 88 12.46 16.66 -21.66
N ASP A 89 13.41 16.21 -20.84
CA ASP A 89 14.81 16.02 -21.22
C ASP A 89 15.34 14.70 -20.68
N LEU A 90 15.16 13.64 -21.48
CA LEU A 90 15.67 12.30 -21.22
C LEU A 90 16.94 12.07 -22.04
N ASN A 91 18.04 11.77 -21.33
CA ASN A 91 19.32 11.43 -21.94
C ASN A 91 19.62 9.95 -21.67
N PHE A 92 19.88 9.16 -22.70
CA PHE A 92 20.15 7.73 -22.54
C PHE A 92 21.22 7.20 -23.49
N ALA A 93 21.79 6.05 -23.16
CA ALA A 93 22.68 5.29 -24.05
C ALA A 93 22.23 3.83 -24.16
N LEU A 94 22.15 3.34 -25.39
CA LEU A 94 21.83 1.95 -25.73
C LEU A 94 23.07 1.29 -26.34
N GLN A 95 23.44 0.15 -25.79
CA GLN A 95 24.42 -0.74 -26.38
C GLN A 95 23.70 -1.85 -27.12
N LEU A 96 23.83 -1.89 -28.45
CA LEU A 96 23.23 -2.90 -29.30
C LEU A 96 24.26 -4.00 -29.57
N GLN A 97 23.90 -5.25 -29.28
CA GLN A 97 24.67 -6.42 -29.71
C GLN A 97 24.11 -6.94 -31.02
N ARG A 98 24.96 -6.99 -32.05
CA ARG A 98 24.63 -7.50 -33.38
C ARG A 98 25.21 -8.89 -33.54
N GLU A 99 24.43 -9.77 -34.13
CA GLU A 99 24.88 -11.09 -34.56
C GLU A 99 24.27 -11.37 -35.94
N LYS A 100 25.10 -11.44 -36.98
CA LYS A 100 24.66 -11.72 -38.36
C LYS A 100 25.41 -12.93 -38.91
N ASN A 101 24.68 -13.88 -39.47
CA ASN A 101 25.28 -14.91 -40.31
C ASN A 101 25.57 -14.30 -41.69
N VAL A 102 26.84 -14.01 -41.98
CA VAL A 102 27.32 -13.52 -43.26
C VAL A 102 27.90 -14.69 -44.05
N GLN A 103 27.32 -14.98 -45.21
CA GLN A 103 27.88 -15.97 -46.12
C GLN A 103 28.96 -15.28 -46.98
N PHE A 104 30.21 -15.70 -46.83
CA PHE A 104 31.34 -15.18 -47.61
C PHE A 104 32.04 -16.37 -48.26
N PHE A 105 32.06 -16.41 -49.61
CA PHE A 105 32.65 -17.49 -50.40
C PHE A 105 32.28 -18.91 -49.91
N LYS A 106 30.97 -19.22 -49.86
CA LYS A 106 30.42 -20.53 -49.42
C LYS A 106 30.70 -20.93 -47.95
N LYS A 107 31.29 -20.07 -47.11
CA LYS A 107 31.39 -20.26 -45.65
C LYS A 107 30.46 -19.31 -44.91
N PHE A 108 29.67 -19.83 -43.97
CA PHE A 108 28.92 -19.01 -43.01
C PHE A 108 29.88 -18.48 -41.94
N LYS A 109 29.99 -17.16 -41.80
CA LYS A 109 30.70 -16.48 -40.70
C LYS A 109 29.71 -15.70 -39.87
N ILE A 110 29.85 -15.74 -38.56
CA ILE A 110 29.05 -14.92 -37.65
C ILE A 110 29.77 -13.59 -37.47
N ASP A 111 29.21 -12.51 -37.99
CA ASP A 111 29.65 -11.14 -37.71
C ASP A 111 29.03 -10.69 -36.38
N LYS A 112 29.89 -10.46 -35.39
CA LYS A 112 29.52 -9.99 -34.06
C LYS A 112 30.08 -8.61 -33.84
N GLY A 113 29.21 -7.67 -33.47
CA GLY A 113 29.65 -6.29 -33.26
C GLY A 113 28.75 -5.53 -32.31
N THR A 114 29.37 -4.75 -31.43
CA THR A 114 28.67 -3.84 -30.53
C THR A 114 28.55 -2.47 -31.18
N THR A 115 27.41 -1.80 -31.01
CA THR A 115 27.27 -0.38 -31.37
C THR A 115 26.63 0.37 -30.22
N ILE A 116 27.21 1.51 -29.84
CA ILE A 116 26.62 2.40 -28.84
C ILE A 116 25.87 3.51 -29.57
N PHE A 117 24.64 3.72 -29.13
CA PHE A 117 23.84 4.86 -29.53
C PHE A 117 23.47 5.68 -28.32
N THR A 118 23.50 6.99 -28.50
CA THR A 118 23.07 7.95 -27.49
C THR A 118 21.84 8.70 -28.01
N GLY A 119 20.87 8.92 -27.13
CA GLY A 119 19.79 9.86 -27.37
C GLY A 119 19.88 10.97 -26.35
N GLU A 120 20.03 12.20 -26.84
CA GLU A 120 20.04 13.41 -26.02
C GLU A 120 18.75 14.22 -26.26
N GLY A 121 18.19 14.84 -25.22
CA GLY A 121 17.06 15.79 -25.36
C GLY A 121 15.68 15.16 -25.56
N VAL A 122 15.48 13.91 -25.15
CA VAL A 122 14.31 13.13 -25.59
C VAL A 122 13.10 13.37 -24.69
N ARG A 123 11.92 13.62 -25.29
CA ARG A 123 10.67 13.69 -24.51
C ARG A 123 10.06 12.31 -24.35
N ALA A 124 9.66 11.96 -23.14
CA ALA A 124 8.97 10.71 -22.83
C ALA A 124 7.75 10.97 -21.94
N MET A 125 6.71 10.17 -22.12
CA MET A 125 5.51 10.17 -21.29
C MET A 125 5.23 8.73 -20.84
N ILE A 126 5.01 8.54 -19.55
CA ILE A 126 4.67 7.26 -18.95
C ILE A 126 3.42 7.46 -18.10
N LEU A 127 2.35 6.74 -18.40
CA LEU A 127 1.14 6.66 -17.62
C LEU A 127 1.13 5.34 -16.84
N VAL A 128 0.94 5.45 -15.53
CA VAL A 128 0.93 4.33 -14.59
C VAL A 128 -0.47 4.24 -14.01
N ARG A 129 -1.17 3.15 -14.29
CA ARG A 129 -2.50 2.88 -13.73
C ARG A 129 -2.34 2.04 -12.48
N MET A 130 -3.14 2.29 -11.46
CA MET A 130 -3.19 1.44 -10.27
C MET A 130 -4.55 0.77 -10.22
N ASN A 131 -4.57 -0.51 -9.87
CA ASN A 131 -5.79 -1.29 -9.72
C ASN A 131 -5.67 -2.24 -8.52
N GLN A 132 -6.80 -2.86 -8.18
CA GLN A 132 -6.88 -3.93 -7.20
C GLN A 132 -6.87 -5.27 -7.95
N ASN A 133 -6.03 -6.21 -7.51
CA ASN A 133 -6.11 -7.57 -8.04
C ASN A 133 -7.26 -8.35 -7.36
N PRO A 134 -7.70 -9.50 -7.91
CA PRO A 134 -8.81 -10.27 -7.33
C PRO A 134 -8.61 -10.74 -5.88
N LYS A 135 -7.36 -10.76 -5.38
CA LYS A 135 -7.01 -11.11 -4.00
C LYS A 135 -6.98 -9.88 -3.07
N GLY A 136 -7.33 -8.70 -3.57
CA GLY A 136 -7.35 -7.46 -2.82
C GLY A 136 -5.99 -6.79 -2.60
N HIS A 137 -4.95 -7.21 -3.33
CA HIS A 137 -3.65 -6.53 -3.29
C HIS A 137 -3.62 -5.34 -4.26
N LEU A 138 -2.78 -4.36 -3.92
CA LEU A 138 -2.39 -3.29 -4.80
C LEU A 138 -1.63 -3.85 -6.02
N ASN A 139 -2.00 -3.41 -7.21
CA ASN A 139 -1.33 -3.76 -8.44
C ASN A 139 -1.19 -2.52 -9.34
N VAL A 140 -0.14 -2.53 -10.14
CA VAL A 140 0.14 -1.50 -11.15
C VAL A 140 0.03 -2.09 -12.54
N GLU A 141 -0.51 -1.31 -13.45
CA GLU A 141 -0.62 -1.60 -14.87
C GLU A 141 0.00 -0.47 -15.69
N ILE A 142 0.86 -0.85 -16.63
CA ILE A 142 1.48 0.07 -17.59
C ILE A 142 1.22 -0.52 -18.98
N GLY A 143 0.20 -0.02 -19.65
CA GLY A 143 -0.16 -0.46 -20.99
C GLY A 143 0.91 -0.14 -22.03
N LYS A 144 0.90 -0.87 -23.16
CA LYS A 144 1.83 -0.61 -24.28
C LYS A 144 1.69 0.80 -24.86
N GLU A 145 0.49 1.37 -24.83
CA GLU A 145 0.21 2.73 -25.33
C GLU A 145 0.34 3.82 -24.24
N ASP A 146 0.48 3.40 -22.98
CA ASP A 146 0.70 4.29 -21.83
C ASP A 146 2.14 4.80 -21.77
N CYS A 147 3.00 4.37 -22.69
CA CYS A 147 4.39 4.77 -22.81
C CYS A 147 4.67 5.35 -24.20
N LYS A 148 4.96 6.64 -24.25
CA LYS A 148 5.24 7.38 -25.50
C LYS A 148 6.61 8.03 -25.42
N ILE A 149 7.36 7.97 -26.51
CA ILE A 149 8.64 8.66 -26.65
C ILE A 149 8.67 9.44 -27.95
N ASN A 150 9.04 10.71 -27.87
CA ASN A 150 9.26 11.55 -29.04
C ASN A 150 10.70 11.41 -29.52
N ALA A 151 10.95 10.37 -30.31
CA ALA A 151 12.27 10.08 -30.87
C ALA A 151 12.72 11.08 -31.96
N ASP A 152 11.88 12.03 -32.37
CA ASP A 152 12.21 12.98 -33.43
C ASP A 152 13.19 14.06 -32.93
N SER A 153 13.28 14.22 -31.59
CA SER A 153 14.22 15.08 -30.87
C SER A 153 15.61 14.47 -30.62
N ILE A 154 15.82 13.19 -30.97
CA ILE A 154 17.07 12.47 -30.67
C ILE A 154 18.25 13.06 -31.45
N ARG A 155 19.22 13.61 -30.73
CA ARG A 155 20.57 13.84 -31.25
C ARG A 155 21.41 12.58 -31.03
N THR A 156 21.82 11.94 -32.11
CA THR A 156 22.57 10.68 -32.06
C THR A 156 24.05 10.90 -32.25
N LYS A 157 24.88 10.32 -31.37
CA LYS A 157 26.30 10.05 -31.65
C LYS A 157 26.47 8.53 -31.75
N SER A 158 27.02 8.07 -32.87
CA SER A 158 27.32 6.65 -33.12
C SER A 158 28.79 6.50 -33.44
N THR A 159 29.46 5.57 -32.76
CA THR A 159 30.82 5.16 -33.06
C THR A 159 30.77 4.01 -34.07
N GLY A 160 30.62 4.32 -35.37
CA GLY A 160 30.83 3.33 -36.45
C GLY A 160 29.79 3.21 -37.57
N PHE A 161 28.76 4.07 -37.67
CA PHE A 161 27.79 4.04 -38.77
C PHE A 161 27.61 5.40 -39.46
N VAL A 162 27.43 5.41 -40.80
CA VAL A 162 27.15 6.59 -41.63
C VAL A 162 25.78 6.44 -42.34
N GLY A 163 24.96 7.49 -42.39
CA GLY A 163 23.76 7.59 -43.26
C GLY A 163 22.46 6.92 -42.76
N LYS A 164 21.64 6.38 -43.70
CA LYS A 164 20.24 5.85 -43.60
C LYS A 164 19.87 4.96 -42.38
N VAL A 165 20.83 4.63 -41.53
CA VAL A 165 20.64 3.91 -40.26
C VAL A 165 20.06 4.80 -39.16
N LEU A 166 20.17 6.13 -39.28
CA LEU A 166 19.58 7.08 -38.33
C LEU A 166 18.05 6.99 -38.25
N ASP A 167 17.36 6.89 -39.40
CA ASP A 167 15.89 6.74 -39.43
C ASP A 167 15.45 5.40 -38.84
N LYS A 168 16.22 4.34 -39.11
CA LYS A 168 16.08 3.03 -38.46
C LYS A 168 16.28 3.13 -36.94
N PHE A 169 17.21 3.95 -36.46
CA PHE A 169 17.47 4.14 -35.03
C PHE A 169 16.30 4.82 -34.30
N LYS A 170 15.66 5.83 -34.90
CA LYS A 170 14.46 6.46 -34.32
C LYS A 170 13.34 5.44 -34.14
N SER A 171 13.09 4.61 -35.17
CA SER A 171 12.10 3.54 -35.10
C SER A 171 12.45 2.49 -34.04
N LEU A 172 13.71 2.04 -34.01
CA LEU A 172 14.21 1.10 -33.01
C LEU A 172 14.05 1.66 -31.59
N THR A 173 14.34 2.94 -31.36
CA THR A 173 14.18 3.56 -30.04
C THR A 173 12.71 3.61 -29.63
N LYS A 174 11.81 4.07 -30.52
CA LYS A 174 10.36 4.06 -30.27
C LYS A 174 9.89 2.65 -29.91
N HIS A 175 10.31 1.65 -30.67
CA HIS A 175 9.96 0.24 -30.43
C HIS A 175 10.55 -0.29 -29.12
N PHE A 176 11.81 -0.02 -28.82
CA PHE A 176 12.50 -0.49 -27.62
C PHE A 176 11.85 0.05 -26.34
N PHE A 177 11.57 1.36 -26.28
CA PHE A 177 10.90 1.95 -25.12
C PHE A 177 9.49 1.38 -24.94
N LYS A 178 8.73 1.30 -26.04
CA LYS A 178 7.35 0.80 -26.04
C LYS A 178 7.23 -0.69 -25.69
N LYS A 179 8.14 -1.54 -26.18
CA LYS A 179 8.02 -3.01 -26.12
C LYS A 179 8.91 -3.68 -25.09
N LYS A 180 9.95 -3.00 -24.58
CA LYS A 180 10.90 -3.58 -23.63
C LYS A 180 10.97 -2.79 -22.32
N ILE A 181 11.28 -1.49 -22.36
CA ILE A 181 11.43 -0.66 -21.15
C ILE A 181 10.13 -0.58 -20.35
N CYS A 182 9.04 -0.14 -20.98
CA CYS A 182 7.78 0.07 -20.26
C CYS A 182 7.14 -1.22 -19.74
N PRO A 183 7.12 -2.33 -20.50
CA PRO A 183 6.72 -3.63 -19.97
C PRO A 183 7.63 -4.19 -18.86
N ALA A 184 8.89 -3.75 -18.76
CA ALA A 184 9.79 -4.18 -17.68
C ALA A 184 9.57 -3.44 -16.36
N LEU A 185 8.98 -2.24 -16.38
CA LEU A 185 8.67 -1.47 -15.17
C LEU A 185 7.56 -2.12 -14.34
N GLN A 186 6.51 -2.60 -14.99
CA GLN A 186 5.37 -3.22 -14.33
C GLN A 186 5.76 -4.38 -13.40
N PRO A 187 6.50 -5.43 -13.84
CA PRO A 187 6.91 -6.50 -12.94
C PRO A 187 7.85 -6.01 -11.84
N MET A 188 8.75 -5.05 -12.10
CA MET A 188 9.62 -4.48 -11.06
C MET A 188 8.83 -3.84 -9.92
N ILE A 189 7.74 -3.13 -10.24
CA ILE A 189 6.87 -2.52 -9.25
C ILE A 189 6.00 -3.59 -8.58
N ASN A 190 5.33 -4.42 -9.37
CA ASN A 190 4.41 -5.43 -8.85
C ASN A 190 5.10 -6.49 -8.01
N ASP A 191 6.36 -6.85 -8.28
CA ASP A 191 7.11 -7.78 -7.43
C ASP A 191 7.34 -7.20 -6.03
N LYS A 192 7.58 -5.88 -5.91
CA LYS A 192 7.65 -5.21 -4.60
C LYS A 192 6.29 -5.13 -3.90
N LEU A 193 5.20 -5.07 -4.66
CA LEU A 193 3.84 -5.04 -4.12
C LEU A 193 3.34 -6.44 -3.71
N LYS A 194 3.80 -7.51 -4.37
CA LYS A 194 3.44 -8.90 -4.04
C LYS A 194 3.89 -9.29 -2.62
N ASP A 195 5.02 -8.75 -2.16
CA ASP A 195 5.53 -8.99 -0.81
C ASP A 195 4.64 -8.37 0.29
N LEU A 196 3.73 -7.46 -0.09
CA LEU A 196 2.72 -6.92 0.81
C LEU A 196 1.58 -7.93 0.94
N SER A 197 1.61 -8.70 2.02
CA SER A 197 0.48 -9.54 2.43
C SER A 197 -0.77 -8.66 2.61
N THR A 198 -1.96 -9.22 2.40
CA THR A 198 -3.24 -8.54 2.74
C THR A 198 -3.68 -8.82 4.16
N MET A 199 -3.06 -9.81 4.82
CA MET A 199 -3.36 -10.23 6.18
C MET A 199 -2.08 -10.39 7.00
N ARG A 200 -2.13 -10.07 8.30
CA ARG A 200 -0.98 -10.24 9.20
C ARG A 200 -1.44 -10.60 10.61
N THR A 201 -0.88 -11.65 11.17
CA THR A 201 -1.02 -11.95 12.59
C THR A 201 -0.27 -10.91 13.41
N VAL A 202 -1.01 -10.14 14.20
CA VAL A 202 -0.47 -9.08 15.07
C VAL A 202 -0.23 -9.57 16.50
N HIS A 203 -0.89 -10.66 16.91
CA HIS A 203 -0.69 -11.27 18.22
C HIS A 203 -0.90 -12.79 18.17
N GLU A 204 0.18 -13.57 18.15
CA GLU A 204 0.14 -15.04 18.00
C GLU A 204 -0.63 -15.73 19.13
N GLY A 205 -0.35 -15.39 20.39
CA GLY A 205 -0.98 -16.07 21.54
C GLY A 205 -2.50 -15.91 21.65
N ARG A 206 -3.07 -14.90 20.96
CA ARG A 206 -4.51 -14.65 20.88
C ARG A 206 -5.06 -14.87 19.48
N GLN A 207 -4.19 -15.22 18.54
CA GLN A 207 -4.49 -15.39 17.13
C GLN A 207 -5.25 -14.17 16.57
N LEU A 208 -4.75 -12.97 16.90
CA LEU A 208 -5.31 -11.74 16.36
C LEU A 208 -4.69 -11.47 14.99
N ASP A 209 -5.53 -11.43 13.98
CA ASP A 209 -5.13 -11.20 12.60
C ASP A 209 -5.72 -9.89 12.08
N LEU A 210 -4.89 -9.10 11.41
CA LEU A 210 -5.29 -7.85 10.78
C LEU A 210 -5.45 -8.07 9.27
N ASP A 211 -6.66 -7.90 8.75
CA ASP A 211 -6.97 -7.79 7.32
C ASP A 211 -6.88 -6.31 6.89
N TYR A 212 -5.89 -6.02 6.05
CA TYR A 212 -5.65 -4.73 5.41
C TYR A 212 -5.67 -4.88 3.88
N SER A 213 -6.49 -5.79 3.36
CA SER A 213 -6.88 -5.79 1.94
C SER A 213 -7.58 -4.50 1.55
N LEU A 214 -7.49 -4.15 0.26
CA LEU A 214 -8.23 -3.02 -0.31
C LEU A 214 -9.74 -3.25 -0.17
N SER A 215 -10.43 -2.22 0.30
CA SER A 215 -11.90 -2.20 0.52
C SER A 215 -12.67 -1.68 -0.69
N SER A 216 -11.98 -1.00 -1.61
CA SER A 216 -12.54 -0.41 -2.83
C SER A 216 -11.43 -0.15 -3.83
N ASP A 217 -11.82 0.20 -5.05
CA ASP A 217 -10.91 0.65 -6.10
C ASP A 217 -10.14 1.91 -5.69
N ILE A 218 -8.98 2.07 -6.31
CA ILE A 218 -8.05 3.16 -6.02
C ILE A 218 -8.59 4.45 -6.61
N ALA A 219 -8.81 5.46 -5.77
CA ALA A 219 -9.36 6.73 -6.19
C ALA A 219 -8.23 7.68 -6.60
N VAL A 220 -8.17 8.02 -7.89
CA VAL A 220 -7.21 8.99 -8.42
C VAL A 220 -7.94 10.30 -8.68
N THR A 221 -7.54 11.37 -7.99
CA THR A 221 -8.02 12.74 -8.20
C THR A 221 -6.95 13.56 -8.92
N SER A 222 -7.23 14.81 -9.31
CA SER A 222 -6.22 15.70 -9.90
C SER A 222 -5.01 16.03 -9.01
N ARG A 223 -5.07 15.74 -7.70
CA ARG A 223 -4.02 16.12 -6.73
C ARG A 223 -3.49 14.98 -5.88
N SER A 224 -4.16 13.83 -5.89
CA SER A 224 -3.81 12.71 -5.03
C SER A 224 -4.26 11.38 -5.57
N LEU A 225 -3.64 10.34 -5.03
CA LEU A 225 -4.09 8.96 -5.17
C LEU A 225 -4.44 8.43 -3.78
N ASP A 226 -5.67 7.99 -3.61
CA ASP A 226 -6.24 7.54 -2.34
C ASP A 226 -6.54 6.04 -2.42
N MET A 227 -6.06 5.30 -1.42
CA MET A 227 -6.27 3.86 -1.24
C MET A 227 -7.00 3.62 0.08
N SER A 228 -8.09 2.86 0.00
CA SER A 228 -8.94 2.56 1.15
C SER A 228 -8.79 1.09 1.51
N PHE A 229 -8.30 0.79 2.72
CA PHE A 229 -8.08 -0.55 3.24
C PHE A 229 -9.10 -0.89 4.32
N LYS A 230 -9.50 -2.17 4.40
CA LYS A 230 -10.48 -2.65 5.38
C LYS A 230 -10.07 -2.34 6.80
N GLY A 231 -8.84 -2.70 7.19
CA GLY A 231 -8.34 -2.49 8.55
C GLY A 231 -9.17 -3.24 9.61
N LEU A 232 -9.51 -4.49 9.34
CA LEU A 232 -10.37 -5.31 10.20
C LEU A 232 -9.53 -6.31 11.00
N MET A 233 -9.77 -6.38 12.30
CA MET A 233 -9.13 -7.37 13.17
C MET A 233 -10.06 -8.56 13.39
N SER A 234 -9.56 -9.77 13.15
CA SER A 234 -10.26 -11.03 13.41
C SER A 234 -9.53 -11.87 14.44
N VAL A 235 -10.26 -12.82 15.01
CA VAL A 235 -9.72 -13.81 15.97
C VAL A 235 -9.69 -15.16 15.25
N ARG A 236 -8.52 -15.78 15.14
CA ARG A 236 -8.28 -17.04 14.41
C ARG A 236 -8.70 -16.99 12.94
N GLY A 237 -8.52 -15.84 12.28
CA GLY A 237 -8.98 -15.64 10.90
C GLY A 237 -10.50 -15.76 10.68
N GLN A 238 -11.31 -15.73 11.73
CA GLN A 238 -12.77 -15.82 11.60
C GLN A 238 -13.36 -14.59 10.89
N ALA A 239 -14.48 -14.80 10.19
CA ALA A 239 -15.23 -13.70 9.57
C ALA A 239 -15.70 -12.70 10.64
N VAL A 240 -15.58 -11.42 10.31
CA VAL A 240 -15.96 -10.32 11.20
C VAL A 240 -17.29 -9.76 10.73
N ASP A 241 -18.30 -9.81 11.60
CA ASP A 241 -19.55 -9.08 11.41
C ASP A 241 -19.29 -7.58 11.61
N THR A 242 -19.29 -6.82 10.51
CA THR A 242 -19.01 -5.39 10.53
C THR A 242 -20.13 -4.56 11.13
N ASP A 243 -21.36 -5.08 11.16
CA ASP A 243 -22.51 -4.37 11.74
C ASP A 243 -22.43 -4.37 13.28
N SER A 244 -21.70 -5.33 13.86
CA SER A 244 -21.37 -5.36 15.29
C SER A 244 -20.30 -4.34 15.70
N ILE A 245 -19.60 -3.73 14.74
CA ILE A 245 -18.55 -2.75 15.01
C ILE A 245 -19.16 -1.35 14.99
N ARG A 246 -18.86 -0.57 16.03
CA ARG A 246 -19.28 0.84 16.08
C ARG A 246 -18.78 1.58 14.84
N PRO A 247 -19.67 2.26 14.08
CA PRO A 247 -19.27 2.94 12.86
C PRO A 247 -18.30 4.09 13.19
N GLY A 248 -17.42 4.38 12.22
CA GLY A 248 -16.51 5.51 12.27
C GLY A 248 -16.71 6.45 11.10
N LYS A 249 -16.07 7.62 11.15
CA LYS A 249 -15.99 8.50 9.98
C LYS A 249 -14.84 8.07 9.08
N GLU A 250 -15.06 8.16 7.78
CA GLU A 250 -13.98 7.99 6.80
C GLU A 250 -12.92 9.08 7.00
N PRO A 251 -11.61 8.73 7.01
CA PRO A 251 -10.57 9.73 7.10
C PRO A 251 -10.56 10.67 5.89
N VAL A 252 -10.44 11.97 6.15
CA VAL A 252 -10.36 13.02 5.13
C VAL A 252 -9.05 13.77 5.30
N PHE A 253 -8.34 14.00 4.20
CA PHE A 253 -7.10 14.77 4.19
C PHE A 253 -7.32 16.08 3.44
N THR A 254 -6.88 17.19 4.04
CA THR A 254 -6.97 18.53 3.43
C THR A 254 -5.62 19.05 2.97
N GLU A 255 -4.55 18.52 3.55
CA GLU A 255 -3.17 18.92 3.34
C GLU A 255 -2.52 18.10 2.21
N THR A 256 -1.55 18.71 1.52
CA THR A 256 -0.78 18.09 0.43
C THR A 256 0.74 18.29 0.57
N ASN A 257 1.20 18.81 1.70
CA ASN A 257 2.60 19.12 1.97
C ASN A 257 3.50 17.90 2.27
N LYS A 258 2.95 16.69 2.46
CA LYS A 258 3.69 15.43 2.70
C LYS A 258 3.53 14.47 1.52
N MET A 259 4.47 13.53 1.36
CA MET A 259 4.40 12.48 0.33
C MET A 259 3.24 11.51 0.56
N ILE A 260 3.04 11.13 1.80
CA ILE A 260 2.07 10.11 2.22
C ILE A 260 1.30 10.65 3.43
N TYR A 261 -0.01 10.44 3.41
CA TYR A 261 -0.88 10.60 4.56
C TYR A 261 -1.52 9.26 4.90
N VAL A 262 -1.62 8.97 6.19
CA VAL A 262 -2.30 7.78 6.70
C VAL A 262 -3.37 8.25 7.66
N GLY A 263 -4.61 7.88 7.37
CA GLY A 263 -5.78 8.11 8.20
C GLY A 263 -6.26 6.78 8.74
N ILE A 264 -6.53 6.73 10.05
CA ILE A 264 -7.04 5.54 10.73
C ILE A 264 -8.36 5.94 11.36
N SER A 265 -9.44 5.24 11.00
CA SER A 265 -10.78 5.58 11.45
C SER A 265 -11.10 5.00 12.83
N GLU A 266 -12.13 5.55 13.48
CA GLU A 266 -12.69 4.95 14.70
C GLU A 266 -13.17 3.52 14.46
N PHE A 267 -13.59 3.20 13.23
CA PHE A 267 -14.01 1.85 12.84
C PHE A 267 -12.86 0.84 13.00
N PHE A 268 -11.63 1.18 12.60
CA PHE A 268 -10.45 0.35 12.84
C PHE A 268 -10.23 0.07 14.33
N PHE A 269 -10.24 1.11 15.16
CA PHE A 269 -9.97 0.96 16.59
C PHE A 269 -11.07 0.19 17.31
N ASN A 270 -12.33 0.43 16.98
CA ASN A 270 -13.45 -0.32 17.55
C ASN A 270 -13.47 -1.78 17.06
N GLY A 271 -13.05 -2.04 15.82
CA GLY A 271 -12.86 -3.40 15.31
C GLY A 271 -11.76 -4.16 16.05
N ALA A 272 -10.62 -3.51 16.30
CA ALA A 272 -9.55 -4.07 17.13
C ALA A 272 -10.03 -4.34 18.57
N ALA A 273 -10.77 -3.40 19.17
CA ALA A 273 -11.35 -3.56 20.50
C ALA A 273 -12.34 -4.74 20.57
N MET A 274 -13.17 -4.92 19.54
CA MET A 274 -14.09 -6.06 19.41
C MET A 274 -13.32 -7.39 19.31
N ALA A 275 -12.24 -7.45 18.52
CA ALA A 275 -11.41 -8.66 18.43
C ALA A 275 -10.71 -8.98 19.75
N ILE A 276 -10.20 -7.97 20.45
CA ILE A 276 -9.62 -8.12 21.80
C ILE A 276 -10.67 -8.66 22.78
N TYR A 277 -11.89 -8.12 22.77
CA TYR A 277 -13.00 -8.65 23.57
C TYR A 277 -13.31 -10.12 23.26
N LYS A 278 -13.43 -10.47 21.97
CA LYS A 278 -13.69 -11.85 21.52
C LYS A 278 -12.54 -12.83 21.80
N SER A 279 -11.32 -12.34 22.03
CA SER A 279 -10.17 -13.19 22.34
C SER A 279 -10.22 -13.83 23.74
N GLY A 280 -11.18 -13.42 24.57
CA GLY A 280 -11.45 -14.01 25.87
C GLY A 280 -10.75 -13.30 27.03
N PRO A 281 -10.75 -13.91 28.23
CA PRO A 281 -10.26 -13.28 29.44
C PRO A 281 -8.74 -13.09 29.45
N PHE A 282 -8.29 -12.12 30.26
CA PHE A 282 -6.91 -11.70 30.41
C PHE A 282 -6.39 -12.15 31.77
N GLU A 283 -5.29 -12.89 31.79
CA GLU A 283 -4.58 -13.17 33.03
C GLU A 283 -3.68 -11.98 33.39
N VAL A 284 -3.85 -11.43 34.59
CA VAL A 284 -3.07 -10.31 35.11
C VAL A 284 -2.51 -10.71 36.46
N ASN A 285 -1.21 -10.49 36.69
CA ASN A 285 -0.62 -10.71 37.99
C ASN A 285 -0.55 -9.38 38.76
N VAL A 286 -1.26 -9.28 39.87
CA VAL A 286 -1.20 -8.12 40.76
C VAL A 286 0.06 -8.24 41.62
N PRO A 287 1.05 -7.34 41.48
CA PRO A 287 2.31 -7.45 42.20
C PRO A 287 2.11 -7.19 43.70
N LYS A 288 2.87 -7.89 44.53
CA LYS A 288 3.00 -7.56 45.96
C LYS A 288 4.01 -6.42 46.09
N LEU A 289 3.57 -5.26 46.58
CA LEU A 289 4.47 -4.11 46.78
C LEU A 289 5.22 -4.23 48.11
N GLU A 290 6.52 -3.97 48.11
CA GLU A 290 7.38 -4.05 49.31
C GLU A 290 7.83 -2.66 49.80
N GLY A 291 8.42 -2.60 51.01
CA GLY A 291 8.90 -1.37 51.62
C GLY A 291 7.78 -0.34 51.92
N LEU A 292 8.07 0.95 51.69
CA LEU A 292 7.11 2.04 51.90
C LEU A 292 5.83 1.91 51.06
N LYS A 293 5.88 1.18 49.94
CA LYS A 293 4.73 0.96 49.05
C LYS A 293 3.78 -0.13 49.56
N SER A 294 4.12 -0.84 50.64
CA SER A 294 3.25 -1.86 51.25
C SER A 294 1.93 -1.30 51.78
N VAL A 295 1.88 -0.01 52.13
CA VAL A 295 0.64 0.70 52.50
C VAL A 295 -0.41 0.62 51.39
N VAL A 296 0.02 0.65 50.12
CA VAL A 296 -0.86 0.49 48.96
C VAL A 296 -1.49 -0.91 48.92
N ASN A 297 -0.76 -1.96 49.33
CA ASN A 297 -1.35 -3.30 49.42
C ASN A 297 -2.48 -3.35 50.47
N LEU A 298 -2.36 -2.57 51.55
CA LEU A 298 -3.36 -2.51 52.62
C LEU A 298 -4.62 -1.79 52.14
N LEU A 299 -4.45 -0.68 51.39
CA LEU A 299 -5.55 0.02 50.71
C LEU A 299 -6.22 -0.86 49.65
N LEU A 300 -5.44 -1.56 48.82
CA LEU A 300 -5.96 -2.51 47.83
C LEU A 300 -6.71 -3.67 48.51
N GLY A 301 -6.18 -4.19 49.62
CA GLY A 301 -6.81 -5.23 50.42
C GLY A 301 -8.16 -4.80 50.99
N ALA A 302 -8.30 -3.54 51.42
CA ALA A 302 -9.55 -2.98 51.92
C ALA A 302 -10.66 -2.93 50.85
N VAL A 303 -10.30 -2.80 49.57
CA VAL A 303 -11.23 -2.87 48.43
C VAL A 303 -11.31 -4.28 47.81
N GLY A 304 -10.76 -5.29 48.49
CA GLY A 304 -10.83 -6.69 48.07
C GLY A 304 -9.82 -7.11 47.01
N ILE A 305 -8.81 -6.27 46.71
CA ILE A 305 -7.74 -6.56 45.76
C ILE A 305 -6.51 -7.10 46.52
N GLN A 306 -6.17 -8.37 46.28
CA GLN A 306 -5.01 -9.04 46.89
C GLN A 306 -3.94 -9.34 45.81
N PRO A 307 -2.64 -9.31 46.17
CA PRO A 307 -1.58 -9.74 45.27
C PRO A 307 -1.76 -11.18 44.77
N GLY A 308 -1.30 -11.46 43.55
CA GLY A 308 -1.38 -12.77 42.92
C GLY A 308 -2.09 -12.76 41.56
N PRO A 309 -2.46 -13.94 41.03
CA PRO A 309 -3.07 -14.07 39.72
C PRO A 309 -4.55 -13.68 39.74
N TRP A 310 -4.92 -12.82 38.81
CA TRP A 310 -6.27 -12.35 38.54
C TRP A 310 -6.68 -12.67 37.12
N THR A 311 -7.98 -12.88 36.94
CA THR A 311 -8.62 -12.95 35.64
C THR A 311 -9.41 -11.66 35.46
N ALA A 312 -9.09 -10.90 34.42
CA ALA A 312 -9.86 -9.75 33.98
C ALA A 312 -10.64 -10.14 32.71
N GLU A 313 -11.94 -9.92 32.71
CA GLU A 313 -12.82 -10.24 31.58
C GLU A 313 -13.52 -8.96 31.15
N LEU A 314 -13.41 -8.62 29.88
CA LEU A 314 -14.16 -7.51 29.30
C LEU A 314 -15.65 -7.90 29.27
N THR A 315 -16.52 -7.04 29.80
CA THR A 315 -17.97 -7.33 29.83
C THR A 315 -18.68 -6.93 28.54
N GLU A 316 -18.03 -6.06 27.77
CA GLU A 316 -18.41 -5.64 26.42
C GLU A 316 -17.16 -5.19 25.66
N ALA A 317 -17.31 -5.02 24.33
CA ALA A 317 -16.24 -4.48 23.51
C ALA A 317 -15.89 -3.03 23.93
N PRO A 318 -14.60 -2.72 24.20
CA PRO A 318 -14.21 -1.36 24.53
C PRO A 318 -14.61 -0.37 23.43
N ILE A 319 -15.08 0.79 23.83
CA ILE A 319 -15.50 1.85 22.91
C ILE A 319 -14.34 2.82 22.74
N ILE A 320 -13.85 2.96 21.52
CA ILE A 320 -12.78 3.89 21.16
C ILE A 320 -13.38 5.07 20.39
N GLN A 321 -13.00 6.28 20.80
CA GLN A 321 -13.42 7.53 20.17
C GLN A 321 -12.22 8.40 19.80
N ILE A 322 -12.30 9.05 18.65
CA ILE A 322 -11.31 10.02 18.17
C ILE A 322 -11.90 11.42 18.32
N SER A 323 -11.18 12.31 19.00
CA SER A 323 -11.54 13.70 19.18
C SER A 323 -10.37 14.62 18.87
N LYS A 324 -10.60 15.94 18.87
CA LYS A 324 -9.51 16.93 18.78
C LYS A 324 -8.50 16.82 19.93
N ALA A 325 -8.90 16.27 21.09
CA ALA A 325 -8.04 16.09 22.25
C ALA A 325 -7.18 14.79 22.18
N GLY A 326 -7.41 13.95 21.17
CA GLY A 326 -6.77 12.66 21.00
C GLY A 326 -7.75 11.49 21.03
N LEU A 327 -7.23 10.30 21.28
CA LEU A 327 -8.03 9.08 21.40
C LEU A 327 -8.46 8.87 22.85
N SER A 328 -9.65 8.33 23.05
CA SER A 328 -10.12 7.88 24.35
C SER A 328 -10.76 6.50 24.25
N ALA A 329 -10.56 5.67 25.27
CA ALA A 329 -11.18 4.36 25.42
C ALA A 329 -12.11 4.34 26.63
N THR A 330 -13.30 3.76 26.48
CA THR A 330 -14.14 3.35 27.60
C THR A 330 -14.09 1.83 27.68
N VAL A 331 -13.62 1.31 28.81
CA VAL A 331 -13.38 -0.11 29.03
C VAL A 331 -14.22 -0.56 30.22
N ASN A 332 -15.10 -1.53 29.99
CA ASN A 332 -15.88 -2.18 31.04
C ASN A 332 -15.35 -3.59 31.25
N PHE A 333 -14.92 -3.89 32.47
CA PHE A 333 -14.37 -5.19 32.80
C PHE A 333 -14.78 -5.67 34.18
N LYS A 334 -14.80 -6.99 34.32
CA LYS A 334 -14.96 -7.72 35.57
C LYS A 334 -13.60 -8.31 35.94
N ALA A 335 -13.14 -8.06 37.16
CA ALA A 335 -11.88 -8.62 37.65
C ALA A 335 -12.13 -9.53 38.85
N GLN A 336 -11.55 -10.73 38.82
CA GLN A 336 -11.68 -11.70 39.90
C GLN A 336 -10.34 -12.39 40.21
N PRO A 337 -10.02 -12.69 41.49
CA PRO A 337 -8.85 -13.51 41.82
C PRO A 337 -9.03 -14.92 41.26
N LYS A 338 -7.97 -15.54 40.71
CA LYS A 338 -8.06 -16.89 40.14
C LYS A 338 -8.54 -17.95 41.16
N ALA A 339 -8.33 -17.70 42.45
CA ALA A 339 -8.69 -18.58 43.56
C ALA A 339 -10.04 -18.27 44.24
N LYS A 340 -10.76 -17.19 43.87
CA LYS A 340 -12.00 -16.77 44.56
C LYS A 340 -13.10 -16.39 43.56
N GLN A 341 -14.36 -16.72 43.88
CA GLN A 341 -15.51 -16.43 42.98
C GLN A 341 -16.00 -14.97 43.02
N LYS A 342 -15.69 -14.21 44.08
CA LYS A 342 -16.18 -12.83 44.22
C LYS A 342 -15.19 -11.88 43.56
N GLY A 343 -15.66 -11.19 42.52
CA GLY A 343 -14.92 -10.14 41.83
C GLY A 343 -15.64 -8.81 41.91
N PHE A 344 -15.11 -7.82 41.20
CA PHE A 344 -15.72 -6.50 41.06
C PHE A 344 -15.87 -6.14 39.58
N LEU A 345 -16.81 -5.23 39.31
CA LEU A 345 -17.03 -4.63 38.00
C LEU A 345 -16.46 -3.22 38.02
N MET A 346 -15.75 -2.83 36.96
CA MET A 346 -15.12 -1.53 36.86
C MET A 346 -15.28 -0.96 35.44
N THR A 347 -15.58 0.33 35.39
CA THR A 347 -15.57 1.13 34.17
C THR A 347 -14.37 2.06 34.23
N CYS A 348 -13.50 1.97 33.24
CA CYS A 348 -12.36 2.86 33.09
C CYS A 348 -12.52 3.71 31.83
N LYS A 349 -12.33 5.02 31.97
CA LYS A 349 -12.12 5.92 30.83
C LYS A 349 -10.65 6.31 30.79
N VAL A 350 -9.99 6.05 29.66
CA VAL A 350 -8.55 6.27 29.51
C VAL A 350 -8.28 7.06 28.24
N ASP A 351 -7.54 8.15 28.38
CA ASP A 351 -7.05 8.90 27.22
C ASP A 351 -5.76 8.28 26.69
N MET A 352 -5.57 8.31 25.38
CA MET A 352 -4.48 7.66 24.70
C MET A 352 -3.85 8.59 23.68
N ASN A 353 -2.53 8.49 23.56
CA ASN A 353 -1.78 9.02 22.44
C ASN A 353 -1.45 7.90 21.47
N VAL A 354 -1.36 8.25 20.20
CA VAL A 354 -0.96 7.33 19.13
C VAL A 354 0.36 7.83 18.56
N GLU A 355 1.31 6.92 18.41
CA GLU A 355 2.62 7.20 17.86
C GLU A 355 2.97 6.14 16.81
N PHE A 356 3.46 6.57 15.65
CA PHE A 356 4.10 5.67 14.71
C PHE A 356 5.59 5.55 15.08
N LYS A 357 6.01 4.37 15.48
CA LYS A 357 7.42 4.04 15.73
C LYS A 357 7.86 2.96 14.75
N GLU A 358 8.81 3.32 13.89
CA GLU A 358 9.31 2.46 12.80
C GLU A 358 8.18 1.96 11.90
N ARG A 359 7.78 0.69 12.04
CA ARG A 359 6.71 0.02 11.28
C ARG A 359 5.49 -0.33 12.13
N HIS A 360 5.39 0.22 13.34
CA HIS A 360 4.34 -0.11 14.31
C HIS A 360 3.56 1.13 14.73
N LEU A 361 2.23 0.97 14.77
CA LEU A 361 1.34 1.90 15.45
C LEU A 361 1.33 1.55 16.95
N THR A 362 1.83 2.45 17.78
CA THR A 362 1.89 2.26 19.23
C THR A 362 0.88 3.16 19.91
N MET A 363 0.07 2.57 20.80
CA MET A 363 -0.85 3.30 21.66
C MET A 363 -0.24 3.47 23.04
N LYS A 364 -0.17 4.71 23.53
CA LYS A 364 0.33 5.05 24.86
C LYS A 364 -0.80 5.62 25.71
N PHE A 365 -1.17 4.90 26.76
CA PHE A 365 -2.15 5.38 27.73
C PHE A 365 -1.58 6.60 28.47
N LYS A 366 -2.37 7.67 28.56
CA LYS A 366 -2.08 8.78 29.45
C LYS A 366 -2.44 8.31 30.85
N LEU A 367 -1.46 8.28 31.74
CA LEU A 367 -1.73 8.11 33.16
C LEU A 367 -2.67 9.26 33.60
N PRO A 368 -3.72 8.99 34.39
CA PRO A 368 -4.48 10.06 35.02
C PRO A 368 -3.48 10.91 35.82
N LYS A 369 -3.54 12.22 35.59
CA LYS A 369 -2.68 13.20 36.29
C LYS A 369 -2.98 13.23 37.77
#